data_AF-A0A3A9FC02-F1
#
_entry.id   AF-A0A3A9FC02-F1
#
_cell.length_a   1.000
_cell.length_b   1.000
_cell.length_c   1.000
_cell.angle_alpha   90.00
_cell.angle_beta   90.00
_cell.angle_gamma   90.00
#
_symmetry.space_group_name_H-M   'P 1'
#
loop_
_entity.id
_entity.type
_entity.pdbx_description
1 polymer ?
#
loop_
_entity_poly.entity_id
_entity_poly.type
_entity_poly.pdbx_seq_one_letter_code
_entity_poly.pdbx_strand_id
1 'polypeptide(L)'
;MKKYILIAGVNGAGKSTLYESLQTLHDIPRVNADIAKERVAGRIKHGGHGIAKQDIERRFIETFDNLKKVLPESDLAAFYDNTIEFRRFAIYKNGNPVRISHNVPNWYKKFAGDME
;
A
#
# COMPACT_ATOMS: atom_id res chain seq x y z
N MET A 1 0.40 -22.44 0.83
CA MET A 1 0.01 -21.53 -0.26
C MET A 1 0.19 -20.10 0.24
N LYS A 2 0.91 -19.25 -0.49
CA LYS A 2 0.96 -17.80 -0.20
C LYS A 2 -0.30 -17.17 -0.79
N LYS A 3 -1.15 -16.54 0.02
CA LYS A 3 -2.41 -15.94 -0.42
C LYS A 3 -2.18 -14.56 -1.04
N TYR A 4 -1.39 -13.67 -0.44
CA TYR A 4 -1.12 -12.32 -0.98
C TYR A 4 0.23 -11.73 -0.50
N ILE A 5 0.83 -10.84 -1.30
CA ILE A 5 1.95 -9.97 -0.90
C ILE A 5 1.48 -8.52 -0.98
N LEU A 6 1.53 -7.81 0.14
CA LEU A 6 1.13 -6.41 0.22
C LEU A 6 2.35 -5.48 0.21
N ILE A 7 2.39 -4.57 -0.78
CA ILE A 7 3.36 -3.47 -0.88
C ILE A 7 2.61 -2.16 -0.65
N ALA A 8 2.82 -1.56 0.52
CA ALA A 8 2.16 -0.32 0.95
C ALA A 8 3.16 0.84 1.13
N GLY A 9 2.66 2.08 1.01
CA GLY A 9 3.44 3.32 1.03
C GLY A 9 2.69 4.48 0.32
N VAL A 10 3.05 5.73 0.59
CA VAL A 10 2.36 6.94 0.06
C VAL A 10 2.52 7.13 -1.48
N ASN A 11 1.84 8.10 -2.10
CA ASN A 11 2.09 8.42 -3.52
C ASN A 11 3.54 8.90 -3.71
N GLY A 12 4.17 8.51 -4.82
CA GLY A 12 5.61 8.73 -5.02
C GLY A 12 6.50 7.67 -4.36
N ALA A 13 5.92 6.87 -3.45
CA ALA A 13 6.31 5.53 -2.96
C ALA A 13 7.61 4.87 -3.42
N GLY A 14 7.86 4.85 -4.72
CA GLY A 14 8.67 3.81 -5.35
C GLY A 14 8.01 2.42 -5.30
N LYS A 15 6.74 2.27 -4.87
CA LYS A 15 6.04 0.96 -4.84
C LYS A 15 5.99 0.29 -6.21
N SER A 16 5.66 1.08 -7.24
CA SER A 16 5.59 0.60 -8.63
C SER A 16 6.99 0.26 -9.15
N THR A 17 8.01 1.06 -8.80
CA THR A 17 9.42 0.76 -9.09
C THR A 17 9.91 -0.50 -8.38
N LEU A 18 9.57 -0.71 -7.11
CA LEU A 18 9.92 -1.92 -6.36
C LEU A 18 9.27 -3.16 -6.98
N TYR A 19 8.00 -3.07 -7.40
CA TYR A 19 7.34 -4.15 -8.10
C TYR A 19 8.10 -4.54 -9.37
N GLU A 20 8.49 -3.56 -10.20
CA GLU A 20 9.23 -3.81 -11.43
C GLU A 20 10.65 -4.34 -11.19
N SER A 21 11.30 -3.93 -10.11
CA SER A 21 12.63 -4.42 -9.73
C SER A 21 12.60 -5.85 -9.18
N LEU A 22 11.45 -6.33 -8.69
CA LEU A 22 11.30 -7.66 -8.11
C LEU A 22 10.65 -8.61 -9.14
N GLN A 23 11.48 -9.20 -10.01
CA GLN A 23 11.03 -10.16 -11.04
C GLN A 23 10.17 -11.30 -10.45
N THR A 24 10.43 -11.71 -9.21
CA THR A 24 9.66 -12.75 -8.50
C THR A 24 8.21 -12.37 -8.20
N LEU A 25 7.83 -11.10 -8.35
CA LEU A 25 6.47 -10.61 -8.16
C LEU A 25 5.68 -10.47 -9.48
N HIS A 26 6.34 -10.61 -10.64
CA HIS A 26 5.69 -10.46 -11.95
C HIS A 26 4.67 -11.58 -12.23
N ASP A 27 4.89 -12.76 -11.69
CA ASP A 27 3.97 -13.90 -11.83
C ASP A 27 2.75 -13.83 -10.89
N ILE A 28 2.62 -12.76 -10.11
CA ILE A 28 1.55 -12.57 -9.12
C ILE A 28 0.57 -11.49 -9.63
N PRO A 29 -0.75 -11.74 -9.61
CA PRO A 29 -1.75 -10.74 -9.98
C PRO A 29 -1.58 -9.44 -9.18
N ARG A 30 -1.38 -8.32 -9.88
CA ARG A 30 -1.11 -6.99 -9.30
C ARG A 30 -2.39 -6.17 -9.15
N VAL A 31 -2.63 -5.64 -7.94
CA VAL A 31 -3.68 -4.65 -7.66
C VAL A 31 -3.02 -3.44 -6.99
N ASN A 32 -3.03 -2.26 -7.63
CA ASN A 32 -2.48 -1.04 -7.03
C ASN A 32 -3.26 0.23 -7.44
N ALA A 33 -2.96 1.34 -6.74
CA ALA A 33 -3.62 2.62 -6.95
C ALA A 33 -3.36 3.23 -8.34
N ASP A 34 -2.19 2.98 -8.94
CA ASP A 34 -1.84 3.57 -10.24
C ASP A 34 -2.66 2.93 -11.39
N ILE A 35 -2.84 1.61 -11.38
CA ILE A 35 -3.77 0.91 -12.31
C ILE A 35 -5.21 1.43 -12.12
N ALA A 36 -5.61 1.70 -10.87
CA ALA A 36 -6.91 2.29 -10.60
C ALA A 36 -7.04 3.73 -11.14
N LYS A 37 -5.98 4.55 -11.04
CA LYS A 37 -5.94 5.90 -11.62
C LYS A 37 -5.99 5.87 -13.14
N GLU A 38 -5.27 4.96 -13.79
CA GLU A 38 -5.34 4.80 -15.26
C GLU A 38 -6.75 4.41 -15.70
N ARG A 39 -7.43 3.51 -14.99
CA ARG A 39 -8.85 3.18 -15.25
C ARG A 39 -9.76 4.39 -15.11
N VAL A 40 -9.52 5.23 -14.10
CA VAL A 40 -10.28 6.47 -13.89
C VAL A 40 -10.00 7.48 -14.99
N ALA A 41 -8.73 7.70 -15.36
CA ALA A 41 -8.34 8.57 -16.47
C ALA A 41 -8.94 8.09 -17.79
N GLY A 42 -8.96 6.77 -18.03
CA GLY A 42 -9.65 6.15 -19.14
C GLY A 42 -11.14 6.46 -19.14
N ARG A 43 -11.84 6.35 -18.00
CA ARG A 43 -13.26 6.73 -17.90
C ARG A 43 -13.50 8.21 -18.19
N ILE A 44 -12.66 9.10 -17.66
CA ILE A 44 -12.77 10.55 -17.91
C ILE A 44 -12.62 10.83 -19.41
N LYS A 45 -11.64 10.20 -20.07
CA LYS A 45 -11.40 10.32 -21.51
C LYS A 45 -12.59 9.84 -22.36
N HIS A 46 -13.41 8.93 -21.84
CA HIS A 46 -14.63 8.43 -22.49
C HIS A 46 -15.93 9.11 -21.97
N GLY A 47 -15.82 10.30 -21.36
CA GLY A 47 -16.97 11.13 -20.97
C GLY A 47 -17.49 10.92 -19.54
N GLY A 48 -16.81 10.12 -18.72
CA GLY A 48 -17.12 9.98 -17.28
C GLY A 48 -16.61 11.16 -16.43
N HIS A 49 -17.12 11.32 -15.21
CA HIS A 49 -16.65 12.33 -14.26
C HIS A 49 -15.40 11.88 -13.50
N GLY A 50 -14.51 12.83 -13.18
CA GLY A 50 -13.30 12.58 -12.40
C GLY A 50 -13.57 12.33 -10.91
N ILE A 51 -12.55 11.87 -10.18
CA ILE A 51 -12.64 11.67 -8.73
C ILE A 51 -12.44 13.03 -8.05
N ALA A 52 -13.37 13.42 -7.19
CA ALA A 52 -13.27 14.66 -6.43
C ALA A 52 -12.11 14.60 -5.42
N LYS A 53 -11.48 15.75 -5.13
CA LYS A 53 -10.37 15.82 -4.15
C LYS A 53 -10.77 15.27 -2.78
N GLN A 54 -12.02 15.49 -2.36
CA GLN A 54 -12.55 14.95 -1.11
C GLN A 54 -12.60 13.40 -1.11
N ASP A 55 -12.87 12.78 -2.26
CA ASP A 55 -12.86 11.31 -2.37
C ASP A 55 -11.44 10.74 -2.28
N ILE A 56 -10.42 11.50 -2.70
CA ILE A 56 -9.01 11.09 -2.59
C ILE A 56 -8.58 11.07 -1.12
N GLU A 57 -8.91 12.13 -0.37
CA GLU A 57 -8.62 12.21 1.07
C GLU A 57 -9.39 11.14 1.85
N ARG A 58 -10.68 10.94 1.55
CA ARG A 58 -11.50 9.87 2.16
C ARG A 58 -10.88 8.49 1.92
N ARG A 59 -10.51 8.17 0.68
CA ARG A 59 -9.89 6.88 0.32
C ARG A 59 -8.52 6.68 0.96
N PHE A 60 -7.77 7.75 1.21
CA PHE A 60 -6.49 7.65 1.93
C PHE A 60 -6.71 7.23 3.38
N ILE A 61 -7.73 7.78 4.05
CA ILE A 61 -8.11 7.37 5.40
C ILE A 61 -8.63 5.92 5.39
N GLU A 62 -9.55 5.59 4.48
CA GLU A 62 -10.08 4.23 4.30
C GLU A 62 -8.96 3.20 4.01
N THR A 63 -7.83 3.61 3.44
CA THR A 63 -6.69 2.73 3.17
C THR A 63 -6.12 2.14 4.46
N PHE A 64 -6.06 2.93 5.55
CA PHE A 64 -5.57 2.42 6.83
C PHE A 64 -6.55 1.46 7.47
N ASP A 65 -7.85 1.73 7.38
CA ASP A 65 -8.89 0.82 7.89
C ASP A 65 -8.93 -0.48 7.09
N ASN A 66 -8.75 -0.40 5.77
CA ASN A 66 -8.63 -1.58 4.94
C ASN A 66 -7.35 -2.37 5.27
N LEU A 67 -6.22 -1.68 5.51
CA LEU A 67 -4.97 -2.31 5.94
C LEU A 67 -5.14 -3.06 7.26
N LYS A 68 -5.84 -2.49 8.24
CA LYS A 68 -6.17 -3.15 9.51
C LYS A 68 -6.96 -4.44 9.31
N LYS A 69 -7.88 -4.47 8.34
CA LYS A 69 -8.69 -5.65 8.01
C LYS A 69 -7.89 -6.74 7.28
N VAL A 70 -7.03 -6.36 6.35
CA VAL A 70 -6.32 -7.34 5.49
C VAL A 70 -4.99 -7.83 6.06
N LEU A 71 -4.34 -7.05 6.93
CA LEU A 71 -3.05 -7.44 7.50
C LEU A 71 -3.11 -8.76 8.29
N PRO A 72 -4.13 -9.01 9.15
CA PRO A 72 -4.29 -10.30 9.85
C PRO A 72 -4.43 -11.50 8.91
N GLU A 73 -5.04 -11.30 7.74
CA GLU A 73 -5.27 -12.35 6.72
C GLU A 73 -4.05 -12.60 5.82
N SER A 74 -2.97 -11.81 5.97
CA SER A 74 -1.78 -11.91 5.13
C SER A 74 -0.75 -12.88 5.68
N ASP A 75 -0.22 -13.76 4.84
CA ASP A 75 0.90 -14.65 5.21
C ASP A 75 2.19 -13.85 5.42
N LEU A 76 2.41 -12.83 4.58
CA LEU A 76 3.56 -11.94 4.63
C LEU A 76 3.18 -10.55 4.12
N ALA A 77 3.51 -9.52 4.90
CA ALA A 77 3.43 -8.13 4.45
C ALA A 77 4.75 -7.40 4.69
N ALA A 78 5.16 -6.57 3.74
CA ALA A 78 6.37 -5.77 3.83
C ALA A 78 6.03 -4.30 3.59
N PHE A 79 6.34 -3.46 4.57
CA PHE A 79 5.98 -2.05 4.52
C PHE A 79 7.19 -1.20 4.17
N TYR A 80 6.96 -0.27 3.26
CA TYR A 80 7.98 0.61 2.72
C TYR A 80 7.58 2.06 2.95
N ASP A 81 8.59 2.89 3.20
CA ASP A 81 8.44 4.34 3.21
C ASP A 81 9.42 4.94 2.21
N ASN A 82 9.09 6.08 1.66
CA ASN A 82 9.90 6.80 0.69
C ASN A 82 9.92 8.31 0.95
N THR A 83 9.47 8.75 2.13
CA THR A 83 9.34 10.18 2.44
C THR A 83 10.68 10.90 2.32
N ILE A 84 11.78 10.20 2.64
CA ILE A 84 13.15 10.69 2.52
C ILE A 84 13.96 9.77 1.59
N GLU A 85 13.88 8.46 1.81
CA GLU A 85 14.56 7.44 1.00
C GLU A 85 13.67 6.19 0.89
N PHE A 86 13.76 5.46 -0.22
CA PHE A 86 13.01 4.22 -0.39
C PHE A 86 13.57 3.13 0.52
N ARG A 87 12.84 2.81 1.59
CA ARG A 87 13.28 1.79 2.56
C ARG A 87 12.16 0.93 3.08
N ARG A 88 12.44 -0.36 3.22
CA ARG A 88 11.61 -1.28 4.00
C ARG A 88 11.81 -1.00 5.48
N PHE A 89 10.75 -0.72 6.20
CA PHE A 89 10.83 -0.46 7.64
C PHE A 89 10.04 -1.46 8.49
N ALA A 90 9.11 -2.24 7.92
CA ALA A 90 8.43 -3.30 8.68
C ALA A 90 8.18 -4.57 7.85
N ILE A 91 8.15 -5.70 8.54
CA ILE A 91 7.77 -7.03 8.02
C ILE A 91 6.79 -7.65 9.01
N TYR A 92 5.66 -8.12 8.50
CA TYR A 92 4.66 -8.89 9.22
C TYR A 92 4.55 -10.29 8.63
N LYS A 93 4.33 -11.29 9.48
CA LYS A 93 4.06 -12.68 9.10
C LYS A 93 2.81 -13.15 9.83
N ASN A 94 1.83 -13.69 9.10
CA ASN A 94 0.53 -14.10 9.64
C ASN A 94 -0.08 -13.00 10.52
N GLY A 95 -0.13 -11.76 10.02
CA GLY A 95 -0.64 -10.60 10.74
C GLY A 95 0.25 -10.06 11.88
N ASN A 96 1.32 -10.75 12.28
CA ASN A 96 2.14 -10.37 13.43
C ASN A 96 3.45 -9.70 12.99
N PRO A 97 3.89 -8.62 13.67
CA PRO A 97 5.15 -7.97 13.33
C PRO A 97 6.34 -8.88 13.66
N VAL A 98 7.18 -9.13 12.67
CA VAL A 98 8.43 -9.90 12.81
C VAL A 98 9.64 -8.98 12.85
N ARG A 99 9.56 -7.83 12.17
CA ARG A 99 10.60 -6.81 12.18
C ARG A 99 9.97 -5.45 12.00
N ILE A 100 10.31 -4.50 12.87
CA ILE A 100 9.97 -3.09 12.74
C ILE A 100 11.24 -2.30 13.02
N SER A 101 11.61 -1.37 12.14
CA SER A 101 12.74 -0.47 12.35
C SER A 101 12.45 0.50 13.49
N HIS A 102 13.48 0.91 14.24
CA HIS A 102 13.33 1.93 15.30
C HIS A 102 12.78 3.26 14.78
N ASN A 103 13.18 3.64 13.56
CA ASN A 103 12.67 4.82 12.88
C ASN A 103 11.56 4.41 11.89
N VAL A 104 10.31 4.74 12.22
CA VAL A 104 9.12 4.48 11.41
C VAL A 104 8.47 5.79 10.94
N PRO A 105 7.82 5.79 9.76
CA PRO A 105 7.16 7.00 9.26
C PRO A 105 5.93 7.37 10.09
N ASN A 106 5.58 8.66 10.09
CA ASN A 106 4.46 9.18 10.89
C ASN A 106 3.11 8.54 10.54
N TRP A 107 2.89 8.18 9.27
CA TRP A 107 1.66 7.49 8.87
C TRP A 107 1.54 6.11 9.54
N TYR A 108 2.66 5.41 9.72
CA TYR A 108 2.67 4.12 10.36
C TYR A 108 2.45 4.23 11.87
N LYS A 109 2.96 5.29 12.51
CA LYS A 109 2.65 5.58 13.92
C LYS A 109 1.15 5.74 14.15
N LYS A 110 0.47 6.45 13.25
CA LYS A 110 -1.01 6.59 13.30
C LYS A 110 -1.70 5.24 13.12
N PHE A 111 -1.30 4.49 12.09
CA PHE A 111 -1.83 3.15 11.84
C PHE A 111 -1.67 2.21 13.04
N ALA A 112 -0.48 2.17 13.65
CA ALA A 112 -0.16 1.28 14.77
C ALA A 112 -0.81 1.72 16.09
N GLY A 113 -0.94 3.04 16.33
CA GLY A 113 -1.64 3.56 17.51
C GLY A 113 -3.14 3.27 17.51
N ASP A 114 -3.74 3.07 16.33
CA ASP A 114 -5.14 2.68 16.20
C ASP A 114 -5.37 1.15 16.22
N MET A 115 -4.32 0.34 16.45
CA MET A 115 -4.42 -1.13 16.56
C MET A 115 -4.49 -1.63 18.01
N GLU A 116 -4.37 -0.73 18.98
CA GLU A 116 -4.70 -0.97 20.41
C GLU A 116 -6.20 -0.77 20.66
#